data_AF-A0AAU1MQV6-F1
#
_entry.id   AF-A0AAU1MQV6-F1
#
_cell.length_a   1.000
_cell.length_b   1.000
_cell.length_c   1.000
_cell.angle_alpha   90.00
_cell.angle_beta   90.00
_cell.angle_gamma   90.00
#
_symmetry.space_group_name_H-M   'P 1'
#
loop_
_entity.id
_entity.type
_entity.pdbx_description
1 polymer ?
#
loop_
_entity_poly.entity_id
_entity_poly.type
_entity_poly.pdbx_seq_one_letter_code
_entity_poly.pdbx_strand_id
1 'polypeptide(L)'
;MTKAAALPALHRPDPPRRMTNAYVDRLRERTVRLRRLDDFLGGGDTYRVYVGEVQFTKGLLRRASFTDETRLRLTALHAEQAQQAGWAAFDGGRTQDAEALYTESREAAEDAGDTDLYGNSLAFLAYKTISDDRRAAVAFAEDSCATITARTPSSVRALLYERLAWACAVDNQPTSAERALAAACDALDSAQVGEPQPDWSTWVDRTELDIMTGRCWTELRRPLRAVPVLTAALDQHSDEHARDKALYLSWLADAYLMAGEVEQAAAKAGRALEFATGVASIRPRQRIDPILGQLSDHKGLGPVRDLFERAAG
;
A
#
# COMPACT_ATOMS: atom_id res chain seq x y z
N MET A 1 27.03 6.38 -9.41
CA MET A 1 27.95 6.12 -8.28
C MET A 1 27.22 5.26 -7.26
N THR A 2 27.53 3.97 -7.26
CA THR A 2 26.91 2.93 -6.44
C THR A 2 27.24 3.17 -4.98
N LYS A 3 26.34 3.76 -4.21
CA LYS A 3 26.43 3.71 -2.75
C LYS A 3 26.14 2.27 -2.36
N ALA A 4 27.18 1.54 -2.01
CA ALA A 4 27.09 0.33 -1.21
C ALA A 4 26.14 0.64 -0.04
N ALA A 5 24.92 0.09 -0.10
CA ALA A 5 23.96 0.18 0.98
C ALA A 5 24.66 -0.33 2.24
N ALA A 6 24.70 0.49 3.27
CA ALA A 6 25.38 0.20 4.51
C ALA A 6 24.73 -1.01 5.20
N LEU A 7 25.18 -2.22 4.85
CA LEU A 7 24.90 -3.49 5.52
C LEU A 7 25.06 -3.47 7.06
N PRO A 8 25.91 -2.61 7.69
CA PRO A 8 25.96 -2.51 9.15
C PRO A 8 24.67 -2.01 9.82
N ALA A 9 23.75 -1.40 9.06
CA ALA A 9 22.52 -0.79 9.58
C ALA A 9 21.34 -1.77 9.73
N LEU A 10 21.52 -3.05 9.35
CA LEU A 10 20.51 -4.09 9.52
C LEU A 10 20.69 -4.91 10.80
N HIS A 11 21.66 -4.58 11.66
CA HIS A 11 21.79 -5.21 12.96
C HIS A 11 20.73 -4.69 13.95
N ARG A 12 20.06 -5.60 14.67
CA ARG A 12 19.15 -5.21 15.76
C ARG A 12 20.00 -4.73 16.94
N PRO A 13 19.70 -3.57 17.55
CA PRO A 13 20.44 -3.11 18.71
C PRO A 13 20.17 -4.03 19.91
N ASP A 14 21.19 -4.31 20.72
CA ASP A 14 21.01 -5.11 21.94
C ASP A 14 20.04 -4.41 22.91
N PRO A 15 19.03 -5.14 23.45
CA PRO A 15 18.06 -4.55 24.34
C PRO A 15 18.70 -4.15 25.67
N PRO A 16 18.39 -2.97 26.22
CA PRO A 16 18.84 -2.57 27.55
C PRO A 16 18.15 -3.42 28.63
N ARG A 17 18.74 -3.51 29.84
CA ARG A 17 18.13 -4.21 31.00
C ARG A 17 16.76 -3.67 31.37
N ARG A 18 16.56 -2.35 31.25
CA ARG A 18 15.26 -1.67 31.37
C ARG A 18 15.01 -0.92 30.08
N MET A 19 13.81 -1.08 29.54
CA MET A 19 13.44 -0.47 28.28
C MET A 19 13.30 1.04 28.41
N THR A 20 13.76 1.76 27.40
CA THR A 20 13.76 3.22 27.36
C THR A 20 13.13 3.70 26.05
N ASN A 21 12.56 4.90 26.08
CA ASN A 21 12.03 5.55 24.88
C ASN A 21 13.08 5.66 23.77
N ALA A 22 14.32 5.98 24.12
CA ALA A 22 15.43 6.04 23.15
C ALA A 22 15.72 4.70 22.46
N TYR A 23 15.45 3.57 23.11
CA TYR A 23 15.56 2.26 22.45
C TYR A 23 14.37 1.99 21.54
N VAL A 24 13.15 2.35 21.94
CA VAL A 24 11.96 2.28 21.06
C VAL A 24 12.18 3.11 19.79
N ASP A 25 12.76 4.31 19.92
CA ASP A 25 13.06 5.17 18.78
C ASP A 25 14.08 4.53 17.82
N ARG A 26 15.09 3.81 18.33
CA ARG A 26 16.01 3.04 17.48
C ARG A 26 15.32 1.90 16.73
N LEU A 27 14.37 1.22 17.36
CA LEU A 27 13.57 0.18 16.68
C LEU A 27 12.66 0.80 15.62
N ARG A 28 12.07 1.98 15.89
CA ARG A 28 11.27 2.72 14.92
C ARG A 28 12.11 3.15 13.72
N GLU A 29 13.29 3.74 13.93
CA GLU A 29 14.22 4.10 12.85
C GLU A 29 14.60 2.90 11.98
N ARG A 30 14.71 1.71 12.58
CA ARG A 30 14.94 0.48 11.85
C ARG A 30 13.72 0.09 11.00
N THR A 31 12.51 0.17 11.54
CA THR A 31 11.27 -0.07 10.76
C THR A 31 11.19 0.88 9.55
N VAL A 32 11.49 2.17 9.73
CA VAL A 32 11.56 3.17 8.65
C VAL A 32 12.54 2.75 7.55
N ARG A 33 13.73 2.25 7.92
CA ARG A 33 14.72 1.77 6.94
C ARG A 33 14.27 0.52 6.19
N LEU A 34 13.57 -0.39 6.88
CA LEU A 34 13.03 -1.59 6.25
C LEU A 34 11.92 -1.25 5.25
N ARG A 35 11.08 -0.25 5.54
CA ARG A 35 10.07 0.27 4.60
C ARG A 35 10.69 0.75 3.30
N ARG A 36 11.73 1.56 3.39
CA ARG A 36 12.50 2.01 2.21
C ARG A 36 13.16 0.88 1.43
N LEU A 37 13.48 -0.23 2.08
CA LEU A 37 14.01 -1.42 1.40
C LEU A 37 12.91 -2.22 0.71
N ASP A 38 11.71 -2.28 1.32
CA ASP A 38 10.52 -2.91 0.75
C ASP A 38 10.11 -2.30 -0.59
N ASP A 39 10.24 -0.98 -0.73
CA ASP A 39 9.96 -0.27 -1.98
C ASP A 39 10.77 -0.80 -3.17
N PHE A 40 11.95 -1.41 -2.92
CA PHE A 40 12.81 -1.99 -3.96
C PHE A 40 12.70 -3.52 -4.07
N LEU A 41 12.55 -4.24 -2.94
CA LEU A 41 12.54 -5.71 -2.94
C LEU A 41 11.14 -6.30 -3.20
N GLY A 42 10.09 -5.62 -2.73
CA GLY A 42 8.73 -6.15 -2.67
C GLY A 42 8.47 -7.01 -1.43
N GLY A 43 7.17 -7.16 -1.10
CA GLY A 43 6.71 -7.75 0.16
C GLY A 43 7.03 -9.23 0.30
N GLY A 44 7.10 -9.97 -0.80
CA GLY A 44 7.44 -11.40 -0.79
C GLY A 44 8.83 -11.67 -0.19
N ASP A 45 9.80 -10.80 -0.46
CA ASP A 45 11.18 -10.93 0.01
C ASP A 45 11.37 -10.31 1.40
N THR A 46 10.66 -9.22 1.71
CA THR A 46 10.76 -8.54 3.02
C THR A 46 9.92 -9.18 4.11
N TYR A 47 8.91 -9.99 3.77
CA TYR A 47 7.94 -10.56 4.72
C TYR A 47 8.60 -11.22 5.93
N ARG A 48 9.60 -12.09 5.71
CA ARG A 48 10.30 -12.78 6.81
C ARG A 48 11.08 -11.82 7.72
N VAL A 49 11.60 -10.73 7.16
CA VAL A 49 12.32 -9.71 7.94
C VAL A 49 11.33 -8.98 8.85
N TYR A 50 10.19 -8.54 8.30
CA TYR A 50 9.14 -7.88 9.08
C TYR A 50 8.56 -8.76 10.19
N VAL A 51 8.23 -10.03 9.89
CA VAL A 51 7.78 -10.98 10.92
C VAL A 51 8.84 -11.13 12.01
N GLY A 52 10.12 -11.15 11.64
CA GLY A 52 11.22 -11.16 12.60
C GLY A 52 11.22 -9.94 13.54
N GLU A 53 10.92 -8.74 13.04
CA GLU A 53 10.80 -7.53 13.86
C GLU A 53 9.56 -7.58 14.76
N VAL A 54 8.41 -8.00 14.24
CA VAL A 54 7.17 -8.21 15.00
C VAL A 54 7.41 -9.15 16.17
N GLN A 55 7.99 -10.34 15.91
CA GLN A 55 8.26 -11.33 16.97
C GLN A 55 9.29 -10.85 17.99
N PHE A 56 10.29 -10.08 17.54
CA PHE A 56 11.27 -9.48 18.45
C PHE A 56 10.61 -8.50 19.42
N THR A 57 9.86 -7.52 18.89
CA THR A 57 9.14 -6.52 19.68
C THR A 57 8.11 -7.15 20.61
N LYS A 58 7.34 -8.13 20.13
CA LYS A 58 6.41 -8.92 20.95
C LYS A 58 7.13 -9.65 22.08
N GLY A 59 8.32 -10.17 21.80
CA GLY A 59 9.21 -10.78 22.79
C GLY A 59 9.70 -9.82 23.87
N LEU A 60 9.91 -8.53 23.53
CA LEU A 60 10.26 -7.48 24.48
C LEU A 60 9.06 -7.13 25.37
N LEU A 61 7.89 -6.87 24.77
CA LEU A 61 6.64 -6.53 25.50
C LEU A 61 6.29 -7.55 26.60
N ARG A 62 6.61 -8.83 26.37
CA ARG A 62 6.39 -9.92 27.34
C ARG A 62 7.42 -10.03 28.46
N ARG A 63 8.69 -9.68 28.20
CA ARG A 63 9.83 -10.09 29.07
C ARG A 63 10.58 -8.94 29.71
N ALA A 64 10.55 -7.74 29.13
CA ALA A 64 11.32 -6.63 29.64
C ALA A 64 10.57 -5.82 30.71
N SER A 65 11.30 -4.96 31.43
CA SER A 65 10.72 -4.02 32.39
C SER A 65 10.56 -2.64 31.75
N PHE A 66 9.45 -1.96 32.03
CA PHE A 66 9.02 -0.72 31.37
C PHE A 66 8.51 0.32 32.38
N THR A 67 8.46 1.59 31.98
CA THR A 67 7.44 2.52 32.47
C THR A 67 6.16 2.35 31.64
N ASP A 68 5.03 2.86 32.11
CA ASP A 68 3.77 2.79 31.36
C ASP A 68 3.89 3.52 30.00
N GLU A 69 4.52 4.69 29.98
CA GLU A 69 4.78 5.45 28.75
C GLU A 69 5.61 4.64 27.74
N THR A 70 6.71 4.03 28.18
CA THR A 70 7.56 3.22 27.28
C THR A 70 6.83 1.97 26.80
N ARG A 71 5.97 1.37 27.63
CA ARG A 71 5.13 0.23 27.22
C ARG A 71 4.19 0.66 26.10
N LEU A 72 3.43 1.74 26.26
CA LEU A 72 2.51 2.25 25.23
C LEU A 72 3.22 2.55 23.91
N ARG A 73 4.38 3.23 23.96
CA ARG A 73 5.18 3.52 22.76
C ARG A 73 5.69 2.25 22.06
N LEU A 74 6.08 1.22 22.82
CA LEU A 74 6.51 -0.05 22.24
C LEU A 74 5.32 -0.84 21.65
N THR A 75 4.15 -0.77 22.29
CA THR A 75 2.91 -1.37 21.76
C THR A 75 2.48 -0.69 20.46
N ALA A 76 2.54 0.64 20.36
CA ALA A 76 2.28 1.36 19.11
C ALA A 76 3.27 0.96 18.00
N LEU A 77 4.56 0.84 18.32
CA LEU A 77 5.56 0.34 17.37
C LEU A 77 5.25 -1.10 16.93
N HIS A 78 4.80 -1.96 17.84
CA HIS A 78 4.41 -3.32 17.52
C HIS A 78 3.23 -3.35 16.55
N ALA A 79 2.24 -2.49 16.76
CA ALA A 79 1.11 -2.32 15.84
C ALA A 79 1.59 -1.91 14.45
N GLU A 80 2.41 -0.86 14.35
CA GLU A 80 2.99 -0.41 13.07
C GLU A 80 3.77 -1.53 12.36
N GLN A 81 4.61 -2.27 13.09
CA GLN A 81 5.36 -3.39 12.53
C GLN A 81 4.46 -4.52 12.04
N ALA A 82 3.37 -4.83 12.76
CA ALA A 82 2.39 -5.82 12.36
C ALA A 82 1.66 -5.40 11.07
N GLN A 83 1.33 -4.11 10.91
CA GLN A 83 0.77 -3.58 9.65
C GLN A 83 1.71 -3.80 8.47
N GLN A 84 2.99 -3.44 8.63
CA GLN A 84 3.98 -3.60 7.56
C GLN A 84 4.24 -5.08 7.24
N ALA A 85 4.29 -5.95 8.25
CA ALA A 85 4.37 -7.38 8.03
C ALA A 85 3.13 -7.93 7.29
N GLY A 86 1.94 -7.43 7.64
CA GLY A 86 0.69 -7.79 6.97
C GLY A 86 0.67 -7.33 5.51
N TRP A 87 1.15 -6.12 5.22
CA TRP A 87 1.29 -5.61 3.85
C TRP A 87 2.26 -6.48 3.04
N ALA A 88 3.41 -6.81 3.60
CA ALA A 88 4.38 -7.68 2.94
C ALA A 88 3.83 -9.09 2.67
N ALA A 89 3.06 -9.65 3.62
CA ALA A 89 2.32 -10.90 3.41
C ALA A 89 1.32 -10.77 2.27
N PHE A 90 0.50 -9.73 2.27
CA PHE A 90 -0.52 -9.48 1.25
C PHE A 90 0.10 -9.33 -0.15
N ASP A 91 1.15 -8.52 -0.27
CA ASP A 91 1.89 -8.29 -1.51
C ASP A 91 2.53 -9.59 -2.04
N GLY A 92 3.01 -10.45 -1.15
CA GLY A 92 3.54 -11.78 -1.44
C GLY A 92 2.49 -12.90 -1.57
N GLY A 93 1.19 -12.60 -1.48
CA GLY A 93 0.12 -13.60 -1.67
C GLY A 93 -0.25 -14.46 -0.46
N ARG A 94 0.21 -14.10 0.74
CA ARG A 94 -0.05 -14.81 1.99
C ARG A 94 -1.29 -14.24 2.69
N THR A 95 -2.47 -14.40 2.09
CA THR A 95 -3.70 -13.72 2.53
C THR A 95 -4.09 -14.02 3.98
N GLN A 96 -3.93 -15.26 4.44
CA GLN A 96 -4.24 -15.64 5.84
C GLN A 96 -3.27 -14.98 6.83
N ASP A 97 -1.97 -14.97 6.51
CA ASP A 97 -0.96 -14.31 7.34
C ASP A 97 -1.21 -12.80 7.41
N ALA A 98 -1.58 -12.20 6.27
CA ALA A 98 -1.91 -10.78 6.19
C ALA A 98 -3.08 -10.42 7.12
N GLU A 99 -4.18 -11.17 7.06
CA GLU A 99 -5.35 -10.97 7.91
C GLU A 99 -4.99 -11.07 9.40
N ALA A 100 -4.27 -12.13 9.80
CA ALA A 100 -3.84 -12.31 11.18
C ALA A 100 -2.97 -11.15 11.68
N LEU A 101 -2.06 -10.65 10.83
CA LEU A 101 -1.16 -9.54 11.17
C LEU A 101 -1.90 -8.19 11.24
N TYR A 102 -2.89 -7.96 10.38
CA TYR A 102 -3.75 -6.77 10.48
C TYR A 102 -4.63 -6.80 11.73
N THR A 103 -5.15 -7.97 12.11
CA THR A 103 -5.87 -8.14 13.39
C THR A 103 -4.95 -7.88 14.59
N GLU A 104 -3.75 -8.46 14.61
CA GLU A 104 -2.74 -8.21 15.66
C GLU A 104 -2.37 -6.72 15.74
N SER A 105 -2.23 -6.04 14.59
CA SER A 105 -2.04 -4.59 14.58
C SER A 105 -3.21 -3.84 15.20
N ARG A 106 -4.45 -4.20 14.87
CA ARG A 106 -5.64 -3.50 15.35
C ARG A 106 -5.73 -3.57 16.86
N GLU A 107 -5.56 -4.75 17.42
CA GLU A 107 -5.55 -5.00 18.87
C GLU A 107 -4.42 -4.22 19.56
N ALA A 108 -3.20 -4.26 19.01
CA ALA A 108 -2.08 -3.52 19.58
C ALA A 108 -2.24 -1.99 19.47
N ALA A 109 -2.86 -1.48 18.40
CA ALA A 109 -3.13 -0.06 18.24
C ALA A 109 -4.18 0.43 19.27
N GLU A 110 -5.21 -0.38 19.51
CA GLU A 110 -6.21 -0.15 20.55
C GLU A 110 -5.58 -0.15 21.95
N ASP A 111 -4.77 -1.16 22.28
CA ASP A 111 -4.03 -1.25 23.54
C ASP A 111 -3.06 -0.06 23.76
N ALA A 112 -2.49 0.48 22.68
CA ALA A 112 -1.62 1.64 22.73
C ALA A 112 -2.38 2.97 22.82
N GLY A 113 -3.69 2.97 22.58
CA GLY A 113 -4.50 4.20 22.43
C GLY A 113 -4.13 5.02 21.19
N ASP A 114 -3.54 4.40 20.17
CA ASP A 114 -3.09 5.07 18.94
C ASP A 114 -4.20 5.02 17.89
N THR A 115 -5.01 6.08 17.84
CA THR A 115 -6.19 6.17 16.96
C THR A 115 -5.84 6.17 15.47
N ASP A 116 -4.68 6.72 15.10
CA ASP A 116 -4.26 6.81 13.69
C ASP A 116 -3.82 5.43 13.18
N LEU A 117 -3.03 4.69 13.98
CA LEU A 117 -2.69 3.30 13.68
C LEU A 117 -3.93 2.39 13.71
N TYR A 118 -4.86 2.61 14.63
CA TYR A 118 -6.11 1.85 14.69
C TYR A 118 -6.93 2.04 13.41
N GLY A 119 -7.13 3.29 12.98
CA GLY A 119 -7.78 3.60 11.70
C GLY A 119 -7.08 2.94 10.52
N ASN A 120 -5.75 3.05 10.43
CA ASN A 120 -4.98 2.44 9.36
C ASN A 120 -5.12 0.90 9.32
N SER A 121 -5.23 0.24 10.49
CA SER A 121 -5.45 -1.21 10.56
C SER A 121 -6.80 -1.62 9.95
N LEU A 122 -7.85 -0.82 10.17
CA LEU A 122 -9.16 -1.01 9.55
C LEU A 122 -9.10 -0.77 8.04
N ALA A 123 -8.34 0.22 7.60
CA ALA A 123 -8.10 0.50 6.18
C ALA A 123 -7.40 -0.68 5.46
N PHE A 124 -6.44 -1.34 6.13
CA PHE A 124 -5.82 -2.57 5.61
C PHE A 124 -6.79 -3.76 5.58
N LEU A 125 -7.60 -3.94 6.63
CA LEU A 125 -8.64 -4.97 6.67
C LEU A 125 -9.67 -4.76 5.55
N ALA A 126 -10.10 -3.51 5.29
CA ALA A 126 -10.95 -3.16 4.16
C ALA A 126 -10.32 -3.60 2.83
N TYR A 127 -9.05 -3.22 2.62
CA TYR A 127 -8.33 -3.52 1.38
C TYR A 127 -8.16 -5.03 1.14
N LYS A 128 -7.90 -5.82 2.18
CA LYS A 128 -7.82 -7.29 2.10
C LYS A 128 -9.19 -7.91 1.85
N THR A 129 -10.23 -7.46 2.57
CA THR A 129 -11.55 -8.10 2.60
C THR A 129 -12.31 -7.91 1.29
N ILE A 130 -11.90 -6.94 0.47
CA ILE A 130 -12.60 -6.54 -0.75
C ILE A 130 -12.82 -7.68 -1.77
N SER A 131 -11.93 -8.67 -1.80
CA SER A 131 -12.06 -9.85 -2.67
C SER A 131 -13.02 -10.90 -2.12
N ASP A 132 -13.25 -10.90 -0.82
CA ASP A 132 -14.09 -11.88 -0.11
C ASP A 132 -15.52 -11.34 0.09
N ASP A 133 -15.65 -10.10 0.58
CA ASP A 133 -16.90 -9.40 0.84
C ASP A 133 -16.75 -7.88 0.67
N ARG A 134 -17.31 -7.36 -0.43
CA ARG A 134 -17.24 -5.93 -0.78
C ARG A 134 -17.97 -5.03 0.19
N ARG A 135 -19.10 -5.48 0.75
CA ARG A 135 -19.89 -4.66 1.69
C ARG A 135 -19.18 -4.58 3.03
N ALA A 136 -18.62 -5.68 3.51
CA ALA A 136 -17.79 -5.68 4.69
C ALA A 136 -16.54 -4.80 4.51
N ALA A 137 -15.92 -4.82 3.32
CA ALA A 137 -14.80 -3.94 3.01
C ALA A 137 -15.18 -2.45 3.07
N VAL A 138 -16.35 -2.07 2.56
CA VAL A 138 -16.87 -0.69 2.71
C VAL A 138 -17.08 -0.35 4.18
N ALA A 139 -17.71 -1.22 4.97
CA ALA A 139 -17.93 -0.99 6.40
C ALA A 139 -16.61 -0.78 7.17
N PHE A 140 -15.60 -1.61 6.93
CA PHE A 140 -14.27 -1.42 7.52
C PHE A 140 -13.64 -0.08 7.14
N ALA A 141 -13.81 0.35 5.88
CA ALA A 141 -13.27 1.64 5.44
C ALA A 141 -14.05 2.83 6.00
N GLU A 142 -15.36 2.70 6.22
CA GLU A 142 -16.18 3.70 6.92
C GLU A 142 -15.77 3.82 8.38
N ASP A 143 -15.60 2.69 9.08
CA ASP A 143 -15.10 2.65 10.46
C ASP A 143 -13.69 3.24 10.56
N SER A 144 -12.83 2.96 9.56
CA SER A 144 -11.52 3.56 9.42
C SER A 144 -11.62 5.09 9.31
N CYS A 145 -12.50 5.64 8.47
CA CYS A 145 -12.67 7.08 8.37
C CYS A 145 -13.30 7.71 9.62
N ALA A 146 -14.08 6.95 10.39
CA ALA A 146 -14.69 7.42 11.64
C ALA A 146 -13.67 7.71 12.75
N THR A 147 -12.43 7.21 12.63
CA THR A 147 -11.34 7.52 13.58
C THR A 147 -10.70 8.90 13.35
N ILE A 148 -10.99 9.55 12.21
CA ILE A 148 -10.40 10.83 11.85
C ILE A 148 -10.84 11.91 12.84
N THR A 149 -9.86 12.65 13.37
CA THR A 149 -10.08 13.82 14.23
C THR A 149 -9.42 15.06 13.65
N ALA A 150 -9.66 16.23 14.25
CA ALA A 150 -8.96 17.46 13.91
C ALA A 150 -7.43 17.42 14.17
N ARG A 151 -6.94 16.40 14.89
CA ARG A 151 -5.51 16.19 15.17
C ARG A 151 -4.87 15.14 14.24
N THR A 152 -5.67 14.43 13.45
CA THR A 152 -5.17 13.39 12.55
C THR A 152 -4.40 14.05 11.40
N PRO A 153 -3.13 13.67 11.16
CA PRO A 153 -2.30 14.28 10.12
C PRO A 153 -2.91 14.18 8.73
N SER A 154 -2.69 15.18 7.88
CA SER A 154 -3.25 15.24 6.51
C SER A 154 -3.00 13.98 5.67
N SER A 155 -1.76 13.44 5.66
CA SER A 155 -1.45 12.22 4.89
C SER A 155 -2.18 10.99 5.41
N VAL A 156 -2.42 10.91 6.72
CA VAL A 156 -3.22 9.84 7.33
C VAL A 156 -4.67 9.99 6.91
N ARG A 157 -5.26 11.19 7.01
CA ARG A 157 -6.63 11.44 6.56
C ARG A 157 -6.82 11.06 5.09
N ALA A 158 -5.90 11.49 4.23
CA ALA A 158 -5.91 11.16 2.80
C ALA A 158 -5.87 9.65 2.56
N LEU A 159 -4.97 8.93 3.24
CA LEU A 159 -4.87 7.47 3.17
C LEU A 159 -6.21 6.79 3.48
N LEU A 160 -6.84 7.15 4.59
CA LEU A 160 -8.08 6.49 5.03
C LEU A 160 -9.22 6.77 4.04
N TYR A 161 -9.34 8.00 3.55
CA TYR A 161 -10.32 8.35 2.52
C TYR A 161 -10.05 7.67 1.17
N GLU A 162 -8.80 7.50 0.76
CA GLU A 162 -8.44 6.75 -0.45
C GLU A 162 -8.85 5.28 -0.35
N ARG A 163 -8.69 4.66 0.83
CA ARG A 163 -9.14 3.28 1.07
C ARG A 163 -10.66 3.16 1.04
N LEU A 164 -11.40 4.14 1.57
CA LEU A 164 -12.85 4.21 1.42
C LEU A 164 -13.28 4.39 -0.03
N ALA A 165 -12.62 5.28 -0.78
CA ALA A 165 -12.90 5.47 -2.18
C ALA A 165 -12.74 4.18 -2.99
N TRP A 166 -11.64 3.46 -2.73
CA TRP A 166 -11.37 2.18 -3.35
C TRP A 166 -12.44 1.13 -3.03
N ALA A 167 -12.80 0.98 -1.75
CA ALA A 167 -13.85 0.05 -1.32
C ALA A 167 -15.20 0.37 -1.99
N CYS A 168 -15.61 1.64 -2.00
CA CYS A 168 -16.82 2.09 -2.67
C CYS A 168 -16.77 1.87 -4.18
N ALA A 169 -15.61 2.09 -4.84
CA ALA A 169 -15.47 1.90 -6.27
C ALA A 169 -15.69 0.42 -6.67
N VAL A 170 -15.07 -0.52 -5.95
CA VAL A 170 -15.21 -1.96 -6.19
C VAL A 170 -16.61 -2.48 -5.86
N ASP A 171 -17.29 -1.90 -4.86
CA ASP A 171 -18.70 -2.18 -4.57
C ASP A 171 -19.68 -1.43 -5.50
N ASN A 172 -19.17 -0.76 -6.55
CA ASN A 172 -19.95 -0.02 -7.55
C ASN A 172 -20.83 1.10 -6.94
N GLN A 173 -20.26 1.87 -6.01
CA GLN A 173 -20.87 3.04 -5.36
C GLN A 173 -20.19 4.35 -5.84
N PRO A 174 -20.47 4.83 -7.06
CA PRO A 174 -19.72 5.93 -7.68
C PRO A 174 -19.78 7.24 -6.88
N THR A 175 -20.95 7.62 -6.37
CA THR A 175 -21.10 8.87 -5.59
C THR A 175 -20.32 8.83 -4.29
N SER A 176 -20.31 7.68 -3.59
CA SER A 176 -19.54 7.51 -2.36
C SER A 176 -18.03 7.54 -2.66
N ALA A 177 -17.60 6.89 -3.73
CA ALA A 177 -16.20 6.88 -4.16
C ALA A 177 -15.70 8.29 -4.52
N GLU A 178 -16.49 9.05 -5.29
CA GLU A 178 -16.16 10.43 -5.65
C GLU A 178 -16.07 11.36 -4.44
N ARG A 179 -17.01 11.24 -3.50
CA ARG A 179 -17.00 12.01 -2.25
C ARG A 179 -15.77 11.69 -1.41
N ALA A 180 -15.38 10.42 -1.32
CA ALA A 180 -14.20 10.01 -0.58
C ALA A 180 -12.90 10.53 -1.24
N LEU A 181 -12.80 10.50 -2.58
CA LEU A 181 -11.62 11.08 -3.27
C LEU A 181 -11.54 12.60 -3.14
N ALA A 182 -12.68 13.30 -3.16
CA ALA A 182 -12.71 14.72 -2.86
C ALA A 182 -12.21 15.00 -1.43
N ALA A 183 -12.68 14.23 -0.44
CA ALA A 183 -12.22 14.35 0.95
C ALA A 183 -10.71 14.04 1.13
N ALA A 184 -10.17 13.08 0.36
CA ALA A 184 -8.74 12.82 0.34
C ALA A 184 -7.93 13.99 -0.25
N CYS A 185 -8.42 14.59 -1.35
CA CYS A 185 -7.81 15.78 -1.94
C CYS A 185 -7.82 16.96 -0.97
N ASP A 186 -8.98 17.24 -0.36
CA ASP A 186 -9.13 18.30 0.64
C ASP A 186 -8.21 18.10 1.85
N ALA A 187 -7.99 16.85 2.25
CA ALA A 187 -7.07 16.53 3.34
C ALA A 187 -5.63 16.95 2.99
N LEU A 188 -5.13 16.59 1.81
CA LEU A 188 -3.80 16.99 1.34
C LEU A 188 -3.68 18.49 1.11
N ASP A 189 -4.70 19.12 0.51
CA ASP A 189 -4.71 20.56 0.22
C ASP A 189 -4.77 21.40 1.50
N SER A 190 -5.31 20.84 2.59
CA SER A 190 -5.36 21.48 3.91
C SER A 190 -4.11 21.29 4.77
N ALA A 191 -3.08 20.58 4.27
CA ALA A 191 -1.85 20.30 5.00
C ALA A 191 -1.14 21.59 5.44
N GLN A 192 -0.78 21.66 6.72
CA GLN A 192 -0.04 22.80 7.25
C GLN A 192 1.45 22.67 6.94
N VAL A 193 2.12 23.79 6.67
CA VAL A 193 3.57 23.80 6.47
C VAL A 193 4.25 23.28 7.74
N GLY A 194 5.03 22.20 7.61
CA GLY A 194 5.73 21.58 8.73
C GLY A 194 4.86 20.69 9.62
N GLU A 195 3.65 20.33 9.19
CA GLU A 195 2.80 19.34 9.87
C GLU A 195 3.58 18.02 10.08
N PRO A 196 3.71 17.53 11.33
CA PRO A 196 4.35 16.24 11.58
C PRO A 196 3.54 15.10 10.96
N GLN A 197 4.18 14.33 10.07
CA GLN A 197 3.59 13.13 9.46
C GLN A 197 4.27 11.88 10.02
N PRO A 198 3.52 10.81 10.34
CA PRO A 198 4.15 9.54 10.64
C PRO A 198 4.79 8.95 9.38
N ASP A 199 5.98 8.35 9.51
CA ASP A 199 6.73 7.85 8.35
C ASP A 199 5.93 6.86 7.49
N TRP A 200 5.05 6.06 8.13
CA TRP A 200 4.22 5.06 7.46
C TRP A 200 3.15 5.61 6.51
N SER A 201 2.84 6.92 6.54
CA SER A 201 1.90 7.57 5.62
C SER A 201 2.57 8.58 4.67
N THR A 202 3.89 8.77 4.75
CA THR A 202 4.60 9.79 3.95
C THR A 202 4.60 9.54 2.45
N TRP A 203 4.29 8.31 2.01
CA TRP A 203 4.10 7.94 0.61
C TRP A 203 2.77 8.44 0.02
N VAL A 204 1.83 8.90 0.86
CA VAL A 204 0.55 9.44 0.42
C VAL A 204 0.73 10.91 0.06
N ASP A 205 0.90 11.14 -1.24
CA ASP A 205 1.03 12.45 -1.85
C ASP A 205 0.00 12.65 -2.98
N ARG A 206 0.09 13.80 -3.66
CA ARG A 206 -0.82 14.12 -4.75
C ARG A 206 -0.72 13.14 -5.93
N THR A 207 0.47 12.62 -6.22
CA THR A 207 0.68 11.67 -7.32
C THR A 207 0.02 10.34 -7.00
N GLU A 208 0.19 9.84 -5.77
CA GLU A 208 -0.48 8.62 -5.32
C GLU A 208 -2.01 8.77 -5.28
N LEU A 209 -2.52 9.92 -4.82
CA LEU A 209 -3.96 10.20 -4.86
C LEU A 209 -4.50 10.23 -6.30
N ASP A 210 -3.77 10.80 -7.25
CA ASP A 210 -4.14 10.80 -8.66
C ASP A 210 -4.14 9.37 -9.24
N ILE A 211 -3.17 8.54 -8.85
CA ILE A 211 -3.14 7.10 -9.17
C ILE A 211 -4.39 6.41 -8.60
N MET A 212 -4.71 6.59 -7.32
CA MET A 212 -5.89 5.99 -6.70
C MET A 212 -7.19 6.46 -7.36
N THR A 213 -7.28 7.75 -7.70
CA THR A 213 -8.41 8.33 -8.45
C THR A 213 -8.58 7.61 -9.78
N GLY A 214 -7.50 7.46 -10.54
CA GLY A 214 -7.49 6.74 -11.79
C GLY A 214 -7.94 5.28 -11.65
N ARG A 215 -7.44 4.58 -10.63
CA ARG A 215 -7.82 3.20 -10.31
C ARG A 215 -9.32 3.07 -10.00
N CYS A 216 -9.86 3.96 -9.17
CA CYS A 216 -11.29 3.98 -8.88
C CYS A 216 -12.10 4.21 -10.16
N TRP A 217 -11.64 5.07 -11.06
CA TRP A 217 -12.38 5.37 -12.29
C TRP A 217 -12.33 4.22 -13.29
N THR A 218 -11.22 3.50 -13.35
CA THR A 218 -11.11 2.25 -14.11
C THR A 218 -12.09 1.22 -13.57
N GLU A 219 -12.12 1.00 -12.25
CA GLU A 219 -13.04 0.06 -11.61
C GLU A 219 -14.52 0.41 -11.87
N LEU A 220 -14.87 1.70 -11.77
CA LEU A 220 -16.22 2.22 -12.06
C LEU A 220 -16.56 2.28 -13.55
N ARG A 221 -15.72 1.70 -14.42
CA ARG A 221 -15.89 1.66 -15.87
C ARG A 221 -16.02 3.06 -16.49
N ARG A 222 -15.14 3.99 -16.11
CA ARG A 222 -15.08 5.38 -16.61
C ARG A 222 -13.73 5.67 -17.29
N PRO A 223 -13.41 4.99 -18.40
CA PRO A 223 -12.07 5.04 -19.00
C PRO A 223 -11.67 6.45 -19.47
N LEU A 224 -12.62 7.23 -19.97
CA LEU A 224 -12.38 8.62 -20.41
C LEU A 224 -11.97 9.56 -19.26
N ARG A 225 -12.28 9.21 -18.00
CA ARG A 225 -11.79 9.93 -16.82
C ARG A 225 -10.51 9.30 -16.27
N ALA A 226 -10.37 7.98 -16.34
CA ALA A 226 -9.24 7.25 -15.80
C ALA A 226 -7.94 7.47 -16.61
N VAL A 227 -8.01 7.40 -17.93
CA VAL A 227 -6.83 7.48 -18.81
C VAL A 227 -6.03 8.78 -18.61
N PRO A 228 -6.64 9.98 -18.62
CA PRO A 228 -5.87 11.22 -18.47
C PRO A 228 -5.14 11.32 -17.12
N VAL A 229 -5.82 10.99 -16.01
CA VAL A 229 -5.24 11.10 -14.66
C VAL A 229 -4.15 10.04 -14.42
N LEU A 230 -4.37 8.80 -14.84
CA LEU A 230 -3.36 7.74 -14.74
C LEU A 230 -2.13 8.04 -15.60
N THR A 231 -2.33 8.58 -16.80
CA THR A 231 -1.21 8.97 -17.69
C THR A 231 -0.37 10.07 -17.04
N ALA A 232 -1.00 11.16 -16.60
CA ALA A 232 -0.30 12.29 -16.00
C ALA A 232 0.45 11.92 -14.69
N ALA A 233 -0.15 11.06 -13.87
CA ALA A 233 0.49 10.59 -12.64
C ALA A 233 1.65 9.62 -12.93
N LEU A 234 1.48 8.71 -13.90
CA LEU A 234 2.53 7.76 -14.28
C LEU A 234 3.72 8.41 -14.97
N ASP A 235 3.54 9.55 -15.65
CA ASP A 235 4.64 10.31 -16.24
C ASP A 235 5.55 10.94 -15.17
N GLN A 236 5.01 11.21 -13.97
CA GLN A 236 5.75 11.75 -12.82
C GLN A 236 6.27 10.65 -11.88
N HIS A 237 5.67 9.46 -11.90
CA HIS A 237 6.05 8.36 -11.02
C HIS A 237 7.38 7.72 -11.44
N SER A 238 8.34 7.63 -10.51
CA SER A 238 9.68 7.08 -10.77
C SER A 238 9.64 5.62 -11.23
N ASP A 239 10.49 5.28 -12.20
CA ASP A 239 10.70 3.90 -12.64
C ASP A 239 11.54 3.08 -11.62
N GLU A 240 12.13 3.74 -10.60
CA GLU A 240 12.83 3.07 -9.49
C GLU A 240 11.88 2.26 -8.59
N HIS A 241 10.60 2.63 -8.52
CA HIS A 241 9.55 1.89 -7.80
C HIS A 241 8.88 0.87 -8.72
N ALA A 242 9.68 -0.06 -9.25
CA ALA A 242 9.25 -1.01 -10.29
C ALA A 242 7.97 -1.79 -9.92
N ARG A 243 7.83 -2.23 -8.66
CA ARG A 243 6.65 -2.96 -8.18
C ARG A 243 5.37 -2.15 -8.37
N ASP A 244 5.35 -0.92 -7.87
CA ASP A 244 4.16 -0.08 -7.86
C ASP A 244 3.90 0.45 -9.28
N LYS A 245 4.95 0.81 -10.02
CA LYS A 245 4.87 1.16 -11.45
C LYS A 245 4.22 0.04 -12.27
N ALA A 246 4.60 -1.22 -12.07
CA ALA A 246 4.00 -2.36 -12.76
C ALA A 246 2.50 -2.47 -12.45
N LEU A 247 2.12 -2.34 -11.18
CA LEU A 247 0.72 -2.36 -10.76
C LEU A 247 -0.06 -1.20 -11.40
N TYR A 248 0.46 0.02 -11.37
CA TYR A 248 -0.23 1.21 -11.87
C TYR A 248 -0.35 1.22 -13.40
N LEU A 249 0.68 0.74 -14.12
CA LEU A 249 0.58 0.53 -15.56
C LEU A 249 -0.49 -0.50 -15.94
N SER A 250 -0.72 -1.52 -15.12
CA SER A 250 -1.81 -2.47 -15.37
C SER A 250 -3.19 -1.80 -15.32
N TRP A 251 -3.39 -0.83 -14.42
CA TRP A 251 -4.63 -0.04 -14.35
C TRP A 251 -4.83 0.86 -15.56
N LEU A 252 -3.75 1.47 -16.07
CA LEU A 252 -3.81 2.27 -17.29
C LEU A 252 -4.06 1.39 -18.53
N ALA A 253 -3.45 0.20 -18.60
CA ALA A 253 -3.69 -0.76 -19.67
C ALA A 253 -5.17 -1.19 -19.74
N ASP A 254 -5.76 -1.50 -18.59
CA ASP A 254 -7.19 -1.86 -18.47
C ASP A 254 -8.10 -0.68 -18.88
N ALA A 255 -7.76 0.54 -18.45
CA ALA A 255 -8.49 1.74 -18.85
C ALA A 255 -8.45 1.99 -20.36
N TYR A 256 -7.30 1.81 -21.02
CA TYR A 256 -7.18 1.90 -22.48
C TYR A 256 -7.99 0.82 -23.18
N LEU A 257 -7.91 -0.43 -22.70
CA LEU A 257 -8.62 -1.54 -23.31
C LEU A 257 -10.13 -1.31 -23.27
N MET A 258 -10.63 -0.80 -22.15
CA MET A 258 -12.04 -0.42 -21.99
C MET A 258 -12.44 0.78 -22.86
N ALA A 259 -11.51 1.67 -23.19
CA ALA A 259 -11.73 2.76 -24.14
C ALA A 259 -11.73 2.30 -25.61
N GLY A 260 -11.38 1.03 -25.88
CA GLY A 260 -11.19 0.52 -27.24
C GLY A 260 -9.81 0.82 -27.84
N GLU A 261 -8.88 1.37 -27.05
CA GLU A 261 -7.52 1.73 -27.46
C GLU A 261 -6.58 0.53 -27.32
N VAL A 262 -6.82 -0.52 -28.12
CA VAL A 262 -6.20 -1.84 -27.95
C VAL A 262 -4.67 -1.80 -28.09
N GLU A 263 -4.11 -1.07 -29.05
CA GLU A 263 -2.65 -0.97 -29.17
C GLU A 263 -2.00 -0.27 -27.97
N GLN A 264 -2.65 0.75 -27.41
CA GLN A 264 -2.16 1.43 -26.21
C GLN A 264 -2.25 0.53 -24.99
N ALA A 265 -3.35 -0.22 -24.85
CA ALA A 265 -3.49 -1.22 -23.80
C ALA A 265 -2.36 -2.25 -23.85
N ALA A 266 -2.06 -2.80 -25.04
CA ALA A 266 -0.98 -3.76 -25.22
C ALA A 266 0.40 -3.17 -24.88
N ALA A 267 0.66 -1.92 -25.29
CA ALA A 267 1.92 -1.25 -24.96
C ALA A 267 2.10 -1.06 -23.45
N LYS A 268 1.06 -0.62 -22.73
CA LYS A 268 1.11 -0.44 -21.27
C LYS A 268 1.18 -1.77 -20.53
N ALA A 269 0.45 -2.79 -20.97
CA ALA A 269 0.54 -4.15 -20.42
C ALA A 269 1.94 -4.75 -20.59
N GLY A 270 2.59 -4.53 -21.74
CA GLY A 270 3.98 -4.96 -21.96
C GLY A 270 4.96 -4.30 -21.01
N ARG A 271 4.90 -2.98 -20.84
CA ARG A 271 5.72 -2.28 -19.85
C ARG A 271 5.42 -2.75 -18.43
N ALA A 272 4.16 -3.03 -18.10
CA ALA A 272 3.80 -3.57 -16.79
C ALA A 272 4.46 -4.94 -16.55
N LEU A 273 4.52 -5.83 -17.55
CA LEU A 273 5.24 -7.12 -17.45
C LEU A 273 6.75 -6.95 -17.26
N GLU A 274 7.35 -6.00 -17.99
CA GLU A 274 8.77 -5.68 -17.86
C GLU A 274 9.10 -5.28 -16.42
N PHE A 275 8.35 -4.34 -15.83
CA PHE A 275 8.54 -3.94 -14.43
C PHE A 275 8.14 -5.01 -13.42
N ALA A 276 7.18 -5.88 -13.74
CA ALA A 276 6.80 -7.01 -12.90
C ALA A 276 7.85 -8.13 -12.88
N THR A 277 8.86 -8.08 -13.76
CA THR A 277 9.92 -9.08 -13.80
C THR A 277 10.89 -8.84 -12.66
N GLY A 278 11.07 -9.84 -11.79
CA GLY A 278 12.03 -9.79 -10.69
C GLY A 278 11.54 -9.07 -9.43
N VAL A 279 10.31 -8.56 -9.39
CA VAL A 279 9.71 -8.03 -8.15
C VAL A 279 9.04 -9.14 -7.34
N ALA A 280 9.26 -9.15 -6.02
CA ALA A 280 8.64 -10.12 -5.12
C ALA A 280 7.20 -9.71 -4.74
N SER A 281 6.33 -9.58 -5.74
CA SER A 281 4.91 -9.27 -5.57
C SER A 281 4.06 -10.05 -6.56
N ILE A 282 2.92 -10.59 -6.10
CA ILE A 282 1.98 -11.28 -6.98
C ILE A 282 0.97 -10.33 -7.64
N ARG A 283 0.80 -9.13 -7.09
CA ARG A 283 -0.30 -8.22 -7.42
C ARG A 283 -0.24 -7.71 -8.86
N PRO A 284 0.92 -7.28 -9.41
CA PRO A 284 0.97 -6.86 -10.80
C PRO A 284 0.54 -7.98 -11.76
N ARG A 285 1.06 -9.20 -11.58
CA ARG A 285 0.70 -10.34 -12.44
C ARG A 285 -0.79 -10.69 -12.35
N GLN A 286 -1.35 -10.75 -11.15
CA GLN A 286 -2.79 -10.96 -10.94
C GLN A 286 -3.67 -9.92 -11.67
N ARG A 287 -3.18 -8.68 -11.84
CA ARG A 287 -3.88 -7.66 -12.62
C ARG A 287 -3.64 -7.77 -14.12
N ILE A 288 -2.43 -8.11 -14.55
CA ILE A 288 -2.06 -8.18 -15.96
C ILE A 288 -2.70 -9.39 -16.65
N ASP A 289 -2.78 -10.55 -15.99
CA ASP A 289 -3.25 -11.79 -16.63
C ASP A 289 -4.66 -11.69 -17.24
N PRO A 290 -5.68 -11.10 -16.58
CA PRO A 290 -6.98 -10.87 -17.20
C PRO A 290 -6.93 -9.93 -18.41
N ILE A 291 -6.04 -8.94 -18.39
CA ILE A 291 -5.85 -7.98 -19.51
C ILE A 291 -5.25 -8.73 -20.71
N LEU A 292 -4.26 -9.60 -20.49
CA LEU A 292 -3.71 -10.47 -21.53
C LEU A 292 -4.79 -11.40 -22.09
N GLY A 293 -5.65 -11.96 -21.25
CA GLY A 293 -6.80 -12.77 -21.68
C GLY A 293 -7.68 -12.03 -22.69
N GLN A 294 -8.06 -10.79 -22.38
CA GLN A 294 -8.87 -9.95 -23.28
C GLN A 294 -8.11 -9.51 -24.54
N LEU A 295 -6.82 -9.18 -24.42
CA LEU A 295 -5.98 -8.83 -25.57
C LEU A 295 -5.78 -10.02 -26.52
N SER A 296 -5.98 -11.25 -26.08
CA SER A 296 -5.79 -12.45 -26.91
C SER A 296 -6.73 -12.50 -28.13
N ASP A 297 -7.89 -11.85 -28.04
CA ASP A 297 -8.85 -11.71 -29.14
C ASP A 297 -8.36 -10.74 -30.23
N HIS A 298 -7.28 -10.00 -29.96
CA HIS A 298 -6.73 -8.96 -30.83
C HIS A 298 -5.33 -9.28 -31.37
N LYS A 299 -4.91 -10.54 -31.38
CA LYS A 299 -3.58 -10.99 -31.85
C LYS A 299 -3.25 -10.63 -33.31
N GLY A 300 -4.24 -10.21 -34.11
CA GLY A 300 -4.01 -9.67 -35.44
C GLY A 300 -3.29 -8.30 -35.45
N LEU A 301 -3.37 -7.54 -34.36
CA LEU A 301 -2.70 -6.25 -34.21
C LEU A 301 -1.23 -6.44 -33.85
N GLY A 302 -0.34 -5.70 -34.51
CA GLY A 302 1.11 -5.79 -34.31
C GLY A 302 1.54 -5.68 -32.84
N PRO A 303 1.18 -4.60 -32.12
CA PRO A 303 1.57 -4.43 -30.71
C PRO A 303 1.09 -5.54 -29.78
N VAL A 304 -0.06 -6.15 -30.07
CA VAL A 304 -0.60 -7.28 -29.30
C VAL A 304 0.21 -8.54 -29.57
N ARG A 305 0.54 -8.83 -30.83
CA ARG A 305 1.41 -9.96 -31.18
C ARG A 305 2.77 -9.83 -30.51
N ASP A 306 3.41 -8.66 -30.60
CA ASP A 306 4.72 -8.40 -29.99
C ASP A 306 4.69 -8.57 -28.46
N LEU A 307 3.58 -8.21 -27.81
CA LEU A 307 3.35 -8.46 -26.39
C LEU A 307 3.36 -9.95 -26.06
N PHE A 308 2.61 -10.77 -26.80
CA PHE A 308 2.55 -12.21 -26.55
C PHE A 308 3.86 -12.94 -26.87
N GLU A 309 4.61 -12.49 -27.88
CA GLU A 309 5.93 -13.03 -28.18
C GLU A 309 6.91 -12.77 -27.02
N ARG A 310 6.88 -11.57 -26.42
CA ARG A 310 7.68 -11.26 -25.22
C ARG A 310 7.23 -12.02 -23.98
N ALA A 311 5.93 -12.22 -23.79
CA ALA A 311 5.39 -12.90 -22.61
C ALA A 311 5.67 -14.42 -22.60
N ALA A 312 5.98 -15.00 -23.76
CA ALA A 312 6.28 -16.42 -23.92
C ALA A 312 7.78 -16.76 -23.77
N GLY A 313 8.66 -15.76 -23.77
CA GLY A 313 10.11 -15.90 -23.57
C GLY A 313 10.52 -15.67 -22.12
#